data_AF-A0A9X5CIV7-F1
#
_entry.id   AF-A0A9X5CIV7-F1
#
_cell.length_a   1.000
_cell.length_b   1.000
_cell.length_c   1.000
_cell.angle_alpha   90.00
_cell.angle_beta   90.00
_cell.angle_gamma   90.00
#
_symmetry.space_group_name_H-M   'P 1'
#
loop_
_entity.id
_entity.type
_entity.pdbx_description
1 polymer ?
#
loop_
_entity_poly.entity_id
_entity_poly.type
_entity_poly.pdbx_seq_one_letter_code
_entity_poly.pdbx_strand_id
1 'polypeptide(L)' 'GHGQGRSPRRTVDDLRRGWFVTLPPGHPLVDEFAARLSALPDQDRPRPDPVFTLRAFRRPA' A
#
# COMPACT_ATOMS: atom_id res chain seq x y z
N GLY A 1 6.33 6.44 -14.78
CA GLY A 1 5.67 5.43 -13.94
C GLY A 1 4.89 6.12 -12.85
N HIS A 2 3.57 6.17 -12.98
CA HIS A 2 2.62 6.83 -12.07
C HIS A 2 2.35 5.95 -10.84
N GLY A 3 3.34 5.81 -9.96
CA GLY A 3 3.34 4.79 -8.91
C GLY A 3 3.20 5.33 -7.50
N GLN A 4 2.11 6.03 -7.21
CA GLN A 4 1.83 6.47 -5.84
C GLN A 4 1.16 5.36 -5.02
N GLY A 5 1.91 4.33 -4.64
CA GLY A 5 1.41 3.21 -3.81
C GLY A 5 0.34 2.34 -4.46
N ARG A 6 0.03 1.19 -3.85
CA ARG A 6 -1.10 0.34 -4.27
C ARG A 6 -2.39 0.88 -3.62
N SER A 7 -3.51 0.84 -4.34
CA SER A 7 -4.80 1.18 -3.73
C SER A 7 -5.17 0.17 -2.64
N PRO A 8 -5.85 0.58 -1.56
CA PRO A 8 -6.25 -0.32 -0.48
C PRO A 8 -7.06 -1.52 -0.97
N ARG A 9 -7.96 -1.32 -1.95
CA ARG A 9 -8.76 -2.40 -2.57
C ARG A 9 -7.89 -3.46 -3.25
N ARG A 10 -6.86 -3.04 -3.98
CA ARG A 10 -5.89 -3.95 -4.61
C ARG A 10 -5.04 -4.68 -3.57
N THR A 11 -4.73 -4.03 -2.46
CA THR A 11 -4.03 -4.65 -1.31
C THR A 11 -4.83 -5.80 -0.70
N VAL A 12 -6.16 -5.71 -0.63
CA VAL A 12 -7.02 -6.81 -0.15
C VAL A 12 -6.90 -8.05 -1.04
N ASP A 13 -6.91 -7.87 -2.36
CA ASP A 13 -6.74 -8.97 -3.31
C ASP A 13 -5.34 -9.59 -3.22
N ASP A 14 -4.30 -8.76 -3.11
CA ASP A 14 -2.92 -9.20 -2.93
C ASP A 14 -2.75 -10.01 -1.63
N LEU A 15 -3.40 -9.58 -0.55
CA LEU A 15 -3.37 -10.25 0.75
C LEU A 15 -3.96 -11.66 0.66
N ARG A 16 -5.14 -11.80 0.04
CA ARG A 16 -5.78 -13.12 -0.17
C ARG A 16 -4.97 -14.04 -1.08
N ARG A 17 -4.22 -13.45 -2.02
CA ARG A 17 -3.31 -14.18 -2.92
C ARG A 17 -1.97 -14.56 -2.27
N GLY A 18 -1.73 -14.16 -1.01
CA GLY A 18 -0.48 -14.45 -0.31
C GLY A 18 0.72 -13.67 -0.83
N TRP A 19 0.52 -12.51 -1.48
CA TRP A 19 1.61 -11.67 -1.97
C TRP A 19 2.46 -11.06 -0.85
N PHE A 20 1.92 -10.99 0.37
CA PHE A 20 2.64 -10.55 1.56
C PHE A 20 3.16 -11.78 2.31
N VAL A 21 4.46 -12.05 2.17
CA VAL A 21 5.13 -13.25 2.72
C VAL A 21 5.20 -13.28 4.25
N THR A 22 4.80 -12.19 4.92
CA THR A 22 4.78 -12.09 6.39
C THR A 22 3.67 -12.93 7.02
N LEU A 23 2.63 -13.26 6.25
CA LEU A 23 1.56 -14.16 6.67
C LEU A 23 1.58 -15.40 5.78
N PRO A 24 1.64 -16.61 6.36
CA PRO A 24 1.48 -17.84 5.59
C PRO A 24 0.13 -17.88 4.86
N PRO A 25 0.04 -18.56 3.70
CA PRO A 25 -1.24 -18.82 3.06
C PRO A 25 -2.24 -19.48 4.01
N GLY A 26 -3.47 -18.99 4.04
CA GLY A 26 -4.53 -19.51 4.93
C GLY A 26 -4.44 -19.04 6.39
N HIS A 27 -3.50 -18.14 6.73
CA HIS A 27 -3.41 -17.59 8.08
C HIS A 27 -4.67 -16.77 8.45
N PRO A 28 -5.28 -16.96 9.63
CA PRO A 28 -6.58 -16.35 9.98
C PRO A 28 -6.56 -14.81 9.98
N LEU A 29 -5.41 -14.20 10.25
CA LEU A 29 -5.25 -12.74 10.17
C LEU A 29 -5.45 -12.18 8.75
N VAL A 30 -5.37 -13.00 7.70
CA VAL A 30 -5.64 -12.57 6.32
C VAL A 30 -7.05 -11.98 6.21
N ASP A 31 -8.06 -12.65 6.77
CA ASP A 31 -9.45 -12.19 6.69
C ASP A 31 -9.69 -10.96 7.58
N GLU A 32 -9.05 -10.90 8.75
CA GLU A 32 -9.13 -9.74 9.65
C GLU A 32 -8.56 -8.48 9.00
N PHE A 33 -7.37 -8.58 8.40
CA PHE A 33 -6.76 -7.47 7.69
C PHE A 33 -7.55 -7.11 6.42
N ALA A 34 -8.03 -8.10 5.66
CA ALA A 34 -8.88 -7.85 4.51
C ALA A 34 -10.14 -7.05 4.88
N ALA A 35 -10.81 -7.42 5.98
CA ALA A 35 -11.99 -6.72 6.48
C ALA A 35 -11.67 -5.28 6.90
N ARG A 36 -10.62 -5.08 7.70
CA ARG A 36 -10.19 -3.73 8.14
C ARG A 36 -9.77 -2.85 6.98
N LEU A 37 -8.99 -3.39 6.05
CA LEU A 37 -8.58 -2.67 4.85
C LEU A 37 -9.80 -2.28 4.02
N SER A 38 -10.80 -3.15 3.85
CA SER A 38 -12.03 -2.88 3.10
C SER A 38 -12.94 -1.84 3.77
N ALA A 39 -12.81 -1.62 5.07
CA ALA A 39 -13.58 -0.63 5.82
C ALA A 39 -12.97 0.79 5.75
N LEU A 40 -11.76 0.95 5.21
CA LEU A 40 -11.16 2.27 5.06
C LEU A 40 -12.01 3.13 4.12
N PRO A 41 -12.26 4.41 4.46
CA PRO A 41 -12.96 5.33 3.57
C PRO A 41 -12.11 5.66 2.34
N ASP A 42 -12.77 6.18 1.29
CA ASP A 42 -12.10 6.79 0.13
C ASP A 42 -11.08 5.89 -0.60
N GLN A 43 -11.27 4.56 -0.62
CA GLN A 43 -10.28 3.64 -1.22
C GLN A 43 -10.06 3.83 -2.72
N ASP A 44 -11.09 4.33 -3.40
CA ASP A 44 -11.09 4.58 -4.83
C ASP A 44 -10.85 6.07 -5.15
N ARG A 45 -10.65 6.90 -4.13
CA ARG A 45 -10.36 8.32 -4.33
C ARG A 45 -9.00 8.44 -5.05
N PRO A 46 -8.94 9.12 -6.21
CA PRO A 46 -7.68 9.37 -6.88
C PRO A 46 -6.72 10.11 -5.96
N ARG A 47 -5.50 9.59 -5.82
CA ARG A 47 -4.44 10.31 -5.13
C ARG A 47 -3.96 11.47 -6.02
N PRO A 48 -3.71 12.67 -5.47
CA PRO A 48 -3.11 13.74 -6.23
C PRO A 48 -1.74 13.33 -6.78
N ASP A 49 -1.35 13.94 -7.90
CA ASP A 49 -0.03 13.75 -8.48
C ASP A 49 1.06 14.06 -7.45
N PRO A 50 2.14 13.26 -7.38
CA PRO A 50 3.24 13.53 -6.46
C PRO A 50 3.90 14.86 -6.80
N VAL A 51 4.11 15.68 -5.78
CA VAL A 51 4.95 16.87 -5.88
C VAL A 51 6.29 16.57 -5.23
N PHE A 52 7.36 16.58 -6.03
CA PHE A 52 8.73 16.33 -5.57
C PHE A 52 9.50 17.64 -5.43
N THR A 53 10.45 17.68 -4.50
CA THR A 53 11.43 18.77 -4.39
C THR A 53 12.83 18.19 -4.44
N LEU A 54 13.69 18.77 -5.28
CA LEU A 54 15.09 18.39 -5.34
C LEU A 54 15.85 18.92 -4.11
N ARG A 55 16.67 18.06 -3.51
CA ARG A 55 17.61 18.42 -2.44
C ARG A 55 19.02 18.17 -2.94
N ALA A 56 19.88 19.18 -2.84
CA ALA A 56 21.30 19.06 -3.12
C ALA A 56 22.07 19.03 -1.80
N PHE A 57 22.89 17.99 -1.62
CA PHE A 57 23.72 17.83 -0.44
C PHE A 57 25.17 18.13 -0.82
N ARG A 58 25.91 18.81 0.07
CA ARG A 58 27.36 18.98 -0.05
C ARG A 58 28.04 18.08 0.97
N ARG A 59 29.24 17.61 0.63
CA ARG A 59 30.09 16.87 1.57
C ARG A 59 30.44 17.80 2.75
N PRO A 60 30.40 17.32 4.01
CA PRO A 60 30.94 18.07 5.15
C PRO A 60 32.44 18.35 4.92
N ALA A 61 32.93 19.47 5.48
CA ALA A 61 34.36 19.80 5.47
C ALA A 61 35.19 18.76 6.21
#